data_AF-A0A976HUN9-F1
#
_entry.id   AF-A0A976HUN9-F1
#
_cell.length_a   1.000
_cell.length_b   1.000
_cell.length_c   1.000
_cell.angle_alpha   90.00
_cell.angle_beta   90.00
_cell.angle_gamma   90.00
#
_symmetry.space_group_name_H-M   'P 1'
#
loop_
_entity.id
_entity.type
_entity.pdbx_description
1 polymer ?
#
loop_
_entity_poly.entity_id
_entity_poly.type
_entity_poly.pdbx_seq_one_letter_code
_entity_poly.pdbx_strand_id
1 'polypeptide(L)'
;MIISQKIRMIQNQIKFGWKAILWGKKRPFVFLFLLIVGVISPITPVNGTIGKPKWGFWAHQRINRLAIFTLPPEMLIFFKKHADYITENAVNPDKRRYAVAGEAARHYIDLEAYGDSAAYKLPLYWQEAVQKYGEDTLALNGVVPWAIQQYKSRLTEAFRQRDPRRILRLSADLGHYIADANVPLHTTHNYNGQLTGQEGIHAFWESRLPELFADNYDGFVGAATYESKVAKRAWQAVQQANAALDSVLRFERELSSRLPANQKYALEDRNGIVIKTYSREFSARYHQMLSQQVERQFRASAKMIGDFWFTCWVDAGQPDLTPLGNFSLTETDQQEAITEKQSWLKKLFTARSEGEN
;
A
#
# COMPACT_ATOMS: atom_id res chain seq x y z
N MET A 1 50.54 -1.00 1.36
CA MET A 1 51.90 -1.47 1.03
C MET A 1 52.86 -0.48 1.69
N ILE A 2 53.64 -0.74 2.74
CA ILE A 2 54.04 -1.90 3.54
C ILE A 2 54.42 -1.22 4.87
N ILE A 3 53.70 -1.44 5.97
CA ILE A 3 53.86 -2.55 6.90
C ILE A 3 55.30 -2.69 7.42
N SER A 4 55.36 -2.93 8.73
CA SER A 4 56.47 -3.58 9.43
C SER A 4 57.66 -2.67 9.64
N GLN A 5 58.17 -2.54 10.85
CA GLN A 5 58.31 -3.56 11.89
C GLN A 5 58.92 -2.79 13.08
N LYS A 6 58.73 -3.08 14.35
CA LYS A 6 58.03 -4.11 15.13
C LYS A 6 58.45 -3.78 16.56
N ILE A 7 57.52 -3.86 17.51
CA ILE A 7 57.70 -4.62 18.76
C ILE A 7 58.92 -4.27 19.64
N ARG A 8 58.65 -3.70 20.83
CA ARG A 8 58.94 -4.34 22.14
C ARG A 8 58.34 -3.47 23.24
N MET A 9 57.31 -3.99 23.91
CA MET A 9 57.36 -4.60 25.25
C MET A 9 57.17 -3.56 26.36
N ILE A 10 56.04 -3.52 27.08
CA ILE A 10 55.49 -4.52 28.04
C ILE A 10 56.10 -4.34 29.45
N GLN A 11 55.19 -4.33 30.43
CA GLN A 11 55.34 -4.65 31.87
C GLN A 11 55.82 -3.56 32.85
N ASN A 12 54.89 -3.03 33.65
CA ASN A 12 54.65 -3.46 35.05
C ASN A 12 53.54 -2.55 35.67
N GLN A 13 52.36 -3.08 35.99
CA GLN A 13 51.99 -3.85 37.19
C GLN A 13 51.86 -3.00 38.47
N ILE A 14 50.62 -2.97 39.03
CA ILE A 14 50.25 -3.46 40.38
C ILE A 14 50.29 -2.33 41.45
N LYS A 15 49.37 -2.14 42.43
CA LYS A 15 48.55 -2.96 43.35
C LYS A 15 47.49 -2.01 43.96
N PHE A 16 46.25 -2.42 44.27
CA PHE A 16 45.73 -2.82 45.60
C PHE A 16 44.21 -3.06 45.38
N GLY A 17 43.49 -4.07 45.88
CA GLY A 17 43.60 -4.90 47.11
C GLY A 17 42.22 -4.91 47.80
N TRP A 18 41.27 -5.76 47.37
CA TRP A 18 40.78 -7.01 48.03
C TRP A 18 40.00 -6.90 49.37
N LYS A 19 38.77 -7.45 49.38
CA LYS A 19 38.17 -8.44 50.34
C LYS A 19 36.69 -8.66 49.98
N ALA A 20 36.28 -9.76 49.32
CA ALA A 20 35.90 -11.11 49.82
C ALA A 20 34.71 -11.09 50.81
N ILE A 21 33.58 -11.79 50.54
CA ILE A 21 33.22 -13.18 50.97
C ILE A 21 31.97 -13.64 50.15
N LEU A 22 32.04 -14.70 49.31
CA LEU A 22 31.46 -16.08 49.43
C LEU A 22 29.92 -16.14 49.68
N TRP A 23 29.07 -17.01 49.10
CA TRP A 23 29.17 -18.25 48.33
C TRP A 23 27.79 -18.60 47.70
N GLY A 24 27.72 -19.34 46.59
CA GLY A 24 26.46 -19.93 46.10
C GLY A 24 26.47 -20.46 44.66
N LYS A 25 26.81 -21.74 44.48
CA LYS A 25 26.89 -22.49 43.20
C LYS A 25 25.51 -22.77 42.57
N LYS A 26 25.39 -22.79 41.22
CA LYS A 26 25.22 -24.01 40.37
C LYS A 26 24.88 -23.71 38.87
N ARG A 27 25.78 -24.16 37.98
CA ARG A 27 25.66 -24.80 36.63
C ARG A 27 24.94 -24.11 35.44
N PRO A 28 25.58 -24.00 34.25
CA PRO A 28 24.90 -23.72 32.98
C PRO A 28 24.65 -25.00 32.16
N PHE A 29 23.49 -25.07 31.51
CA PHE A 29 23.12 -26.08 30.51
C PHE A 29 23.53 -25.59 29.11
N VAL A 30 24.29 -26.42 28.39
CA VAL A 30 24.60 -26.27 26.96
C VAL A 30 23.58 -27.09 26.18
N PHE A 31 22.88 -26.49 25.21
CA PHE A 31 22.19 -27.25 24.17
C PHE A 31 22.65 -26.80 22.79
N LEU A 32 23.36 -27.73 22.16
CA LEU A 32 23.71 -27.86 20.76
C LEU A 32 22.43 -28.16 19.96
N PHE A 33 22.17 -27.48 18.84
CA PHE A 33 21.20 -27.97 17.85
C PHE A 33 21.87 -28.17 16.50
N LEU A 34 21.78 -29.42 16.06
CA LEU A 34 22.35 -29.99 14.84
C LEU A 34 21.45 -29.68 13.63
N LEU A 35 22.11 -29.34 12.54
CA LEU A 35 21.63 -29.34 11.17
C LEU A 35 21.33 -30.78 10.72
N ILE A 36 20.11 -31.06 10.27
CA ILE A 36 19.79 -32.26 9.47
C ILE A 36 19.03 -31.81 8.21
N VAL A 37 19.66 -32.06 7.07
CA VAL A 37 19.04 -32.06 5.73
C VAL A 37 18.61 -33.50 5.46
N GLY A 38 17.37 -33.71 5.01
CA GLY A 38 16.85 -35.00 4.57
C GLY A 38 15.53 -34.84 3.82
N VAL A 39 15.57 -35.11 2.52
CA VAL A 39 14.54 -34.94 1.48
C VAL A 39 13.40 -35.95 1.61
N ILE A 40 12.17 -35.59 1.21
CA ILE A 40 11.22 -36.31 0.31
C ILE A 40 9.84 -35.62 0.39
N SER A 41 9.39 -35.06 -0.74
CA SER A 41 8.02 -34.53 -0.93
C SER A 41 6.99 -35.66 -1.08
N PRO A 42 5.74 -35.40 -0.67
CA PRO A 42 4.59 -35.79 -1.47
C PRO A 42 4.03 -34.57 -2.20
N ILE A 43 3.85 -34.71 -3.51
CA ILE A 43 3.16 -33.77 -4.38
C ILE A 43 1.71 -33.69 -3.87
N THR A 44 1.36 -32.64 -3.15
CA THR A 44 -0.03 -32.29 -2.87
C THR A 44 -0.58 -31.48 -4.04
N PRO A 45 -1.76 -31.80 -4.58
CA PRO A 45 -2.38 -30.98 -5.60
C PRO A 45 -2.58 -29.57 -5.04
N VAL A 46 -2.08 -28.57 -5.77
CA VAL A 46 -2.33 -27.16 -5.50
C VAL A 46 -3.79 -26.89 -5.81
N ASN A 47 -4.67 -27.23 -4.86
CA ASN A 47 -5.99 -26.64 -4.82
C ASN A 47 -5.79 -25.17 -4.48
N GLY A 48 -5.94 -24.30 -5.48
CA GLY A 48 -5.97 -22.86 -5.34
C GLY A 48 -7.11 -22.47 -4.41
N THR A 49 -6.85 -22.51 -3.10
CA THR A 49 -7.67 -21.80 -2.14
C THR A 49 -7.40 -20.32 -2.40
N ILE A 50 -8.43 -19.63 -2.89
CA ILE A 50 -8.45 -18.16 -2.93
C ILE A 50 -8.24 -17.71 -1.49
N GLY A 51 -7.00 -17.43 -1.12
CA GLY A 51 -6.67 -16.96 0.21
C GLY A 51 -7.46 -15.67 0.43
N LYS A 52 -8.25 -15.61 1.51
CA LYS A 52 -8.98 -14.39 1.87
C LYS A 52 -7.99 -13.21 1.85
N PRO A 53 -8.37 -12.06 1.28
CA PRO A 53 -7.49 -10.89 1.21
C PRO A 53 -6.86 -10.60 2.57
N LYS A 54 -5.55 -10.38 2.61
CA LYS A 54 -4.91 -9.89 3.84
C LYS A 54 -5.49 -8.50 4.16
N TRP A 55 -5.56 -8.17 5.45
CA TRP A 55 -6.18 -6.96 5.95
C TRP A 55 -5.57 -5.69 5.31
N GLY A 56 -6.38 -4.68 5.01
CA GLY A 56 -5.95 -3.46 4.28
C GLY A 56 -6.12 -3.50 2.77
N PHE A 57 -6.24 -4.69 2.18
CA PHE A 57 -6.11 -4.85 0.73
C PHE A 57 -7.45 -4.98 -0.01
N TRP A 58 -8.52 -5.35 0.69
CA TRP A 58 -9.80 -5.70 0.07
C TRP A 58 -10.35 -4.60 -0.87
N ALA A 59 -10.31 -3.35 -0.42
CA ALA A 59 -10.84 -2.22 -1.20
C ALA A 59 -10.04 -2.02 -2.50
N HIS A 60 -8.71 -2.00 -2.43
CA HIS A 60 -7.82 -1.89 -3.59
C HIS A 60 -8.11 -2.95 -4.65
N GLN A 61 -8.25 -4.21 -4.23
CA GLN A 61 -8.58 -5.32 -5.12
C GLN A 61 -9.94 -5.13 -5.78
N ARG A 62 -10.97 -4.79 -4.99
CA ARG A 62 -12.35 -4.63 -5.47
C ARG A 62 -12.47 -3.44 -6.42
N ILE A 63 -11.88 -2.30 -6.08
CA ILE A 63 -11.84 -1.08 -6.90
C ILE A 63 -11.20 -1.37 -8.27
N ASN A 64 -10.02 -2.00 -8.28
CA ASN A 64 -9.33 -2.35 -9.52
C ASN A 64 -10.14 -3.33 -10.37
N ARG A 65 -10.78 -4.32 -9.73
CA ARG A 65 -11.65 -5.27 -10.43
C ARG A 65 -12.86 -4.58 -11.07
N LEU A 66 -13.48 -3.63 -10.37
CA LEU A 66 -14.62 -2.87 -10.91
C LEU A 66 -14.20 -1.97 -12.08
N ALA A 67 -13.03 -1.34 -11.99
CA ALA A 67 -12.50 -0.50 -13.06
C ALA A 67 -12.37 -1.24 -14.41
N ILE A 68 -12.08 -2.56 -14.39
CA ILE A 68 -12.03 -3.38 -15.62
C ILE A 68 -13.34 -3.30 -16.38
N PHE A 69 -14.48 -3.36 -15.68
CA PHE A 69 -15.80 -3.39 -16.30
C PHE A 69 -16.30 -2.04 -16.81
N THR A 70 -15.49 -0.99 -16.65
CA THR A 70 -15.74 0.32 -17.27
C THR A 70 -15.15 0.42 -18.69
N LEU A 71 -14.21 -0.47 -19.03
CA LEU A 71 -13.44 -0.40 -20.26
C LEU A 71 -14.28 -0.77 -21.49
N PRO A 72 -13.94 -0.23 -22.69
CA PRO A 72 -14.62 -0.58 -23.92
C PRO A 72 -14.32 -2.04 -24.37
N PRO A 73 -15.16 -2.64 -25.23
CA PRO A 73 -15.01 -4.03 -25.69
C PRO A 73 -13.61 -4.40 -26.19
N GLU A 74 -12.95 -3.49 -26.91
CA GLU A 74 -11.61 -3.62 -27.49
C GLU A 74 -10.53 -3.80 -26.43
N MET A 75 -10.75 -3.26 -25.23
CA MET A 75 -9.87 -3.45 -24.08
C MET A 75 -10.29 -4.64 -23.22
N LEU A 76 -11.60 -4.88 -23.10
CA LEU A 76 -12.13 -5.99 -22.30
C LEU A 76 -11.64 -7.36 -22.77
N ILE A 77 -11.37 -7.54 -24.07
CA ILE A 77 -10.80 -8.79 -24.61
C ILE A 77 -9.49 -9.21 -23.90
N PHE A 78 -8.70 -8.23 -23.47
CA PHE A 78 -7.48 -8.42 -22.71
C PHE A 78 -7.72 -8.36 -21.20
N PHE A 79 -8.30 -7.26 -20.70
CA PHE A 79 -8.41 -7.03 -19.26
C PHE A 79 -9.33 -8.02 -18.55
N LYS A 80 -10.42 -8.48 -19.18
CA LYS A 80 -11.35 -9.44 -18.56
C LYS A 80 -10.69 -10.80 -18.34
N LYS A 81 -9.85 -11.25 -19.28
CA LYS A 81 -9.09 -12.51 -19.17
C LYS A 81 -8.04 -12.46 -18.06
N HIS A 82 -7.51 -11.28 -17.78
CA HIS A 82 -6.48 -11.05 -16.76
C HIS A 82 -7.02 -10.39 -15.49
N ALA A 83 -8.34 -10.43 -15.28
CA ALA A 83 -8.97 -9.70 -14.18
C ALA A 83 -8.45 -10.14 -12.81
N ASP A 84 -8.19 -11.44 -12.64
CA ASP A 84 -7.67 -11.96 -11.38
C ASP A 84 -6.23 -11.51 -11.13
N TYR A 85 -5.38 -11.46 -12.16
CA TYR A 85 -4.05 -10.87 -12.04
C TYR A 85 -4.12 -9.41 -11.56
N ILE A 86 -4.93 -8.58 -12.21
CA ILE A 86 -5.07 -7.16 -11.84
C ILE A 86 -5.59 -7.04 -10.40
N THR A 87 -6.62 -7.83 -10.06
CA THR A 87 -7.23 -7.86 -8.73
C THR A 87 -6.21 -8.26 -7.66
N GLU A 88 -5.43 -9.31 -7.86
CA GLU A 88 -4.47 -9.83 -6.88
C GLU A 88 -3.22 -8.96 -6.71
N ASN A 89 -2.80 -8.31 -7.80
CA ASN A 89 -1.58 -7.50 -7.83
C ASN A 89 -1.84 -6.02 -7.51
N ALA A 90 -3.09 -5.58 -7.40
CA ALA A 90 -3.50 -4.23 -6.99
C ALA A 90 -2.95 -3.79 -5.60
N VAL A 91 -2.39 -4.71 -4.82
CA VAL A 91 -1.86 -4.46 -3.46
C VAL A 91 -0.36 -4.69 -3.38
N ASN A 92 0.29 -4.94 -4.52
CA ASN A 92 1.74 -5.07 -4.57
C ASN A 92 2.49 -3.80 -4.18
N PRO A 93 2.01 -2.57 -4.48
CA PRO A 93 2.65 -1.36 -3.99
C PRO A 93 2.77 -1.34 -2.47
N ASP A 94 1.71 -1.68 -1.74
CA ASP A 94 1.76 -1.81 -0.28
C ASP A 94 2.75 -2.89 0.18
N LYS A 95 2.72 -4.06 -0.46
CA LYS A 95 3.61 -5.16 -0.11
C LYS A 95 5.09 -4.81 -0.28
N ARG A 96 5.42 -3.91 -1.22
CA ARG A 96 6.80 -3.49 -1.49
C ARG A 96 7.17 -2.15 -0.85
N ARG A 97 6.25 -1.50 -0.13
CA ARG A 97 6.39 -0.17 0.49
C ARG A 97 7.69 0.03 1.27
N TYR A 98 8.08 -0.97 2.06
CA TYR A 98 9.29 -0.94 2.90
C TYR A 98 10.49 -1.67 2.26
N ALA A 99 10.29 -2.34 1.14
CA ALA A 99 11.32 -3.15 0.48
C ALA A 99 11.99 -2.43 -0.71
N VAL A 100 11.31 -1.43 -1.27
CA VAL A 100 11.74 -0.66 -2.44
C VAL A 100 11.92 0.79 -2.03
N ALA A 101 13.13 1.32 -2.22
CA ALA A 101 13.46 2.71 -1.92
C ALA A 101 12.54 3.67 -2.70
N GLY A 102 12.02 4.68 -2.00
CA GLY A 102 11.10 5.67 -2.57
C GLY A 102 9.70 5.16 -2.88
N GLU A 103 9.36 3.90 -2.59
CA GLU A 103 7.99 3.40 -2.76
C GLU A 103 7.04 4.06 -1.78
N ALA A 104 7.40 4.14 -0.49
CA ALA A 104 6.52 4.66 0.55
C ALA A 104 5.93 6.05 0.23
N ALA A 105 6.74 6.97 -0.29
CA ALA A 105 6.30 8.31 -0.66
C ALA A 105 5.23 8.32 -1.76
N ARG A 106 5.10 7.27 -2.57
CA ARG A 106 4.11 7.23 -3.67
C ARG A 106 2.67 6.98 -3.20
N HIS A 107 2.48 6.68 -1.92
CA HIS A 107 1.19 6.27 -1.35
C HIS A 107 0.43 7.45 -0.75
N TYR A 108 1.05 8.60 -0.56
CA TYR A 108 0.43 9.72 0.15
C TYR A 108 0.94 11.07 -0.33
N ILE A 109 0.35 12.14 0.21
CA ILE A 109 0.89 13.49 0.17
C ILE A 109 0.47 14.24 1.44
N ASP A 110 1.43 14.72 2.23
CA ASP A 110 1.15 15.43 3.47
C ASP A 110 1.00 16.92 3.18
N LEU A 111 -0.25 17.35 2.98
CA LEU A 111 -0.54 18.70 2.50
C LEU A 111 -0.13 19.78 3.52
N GLU A 112 -0.22 19.49 4.81
CA GLU A 112 0.14 20.42 5.88
C GLU A 112 1.63 20.82 5.84
N ALA A 113 2.49 19.97 5.29
CA ALA A 113 3.92 20.26 5.12
C ALA A 113 4.20 21.47 4.21
N TYR A 114 3.23 21.83 3.35
CA TYR A 114 3.37 22.89 2.35
C TYR A 114 2.52 24.14 2.68
N GLY A 115 1.89 24.15 3.86
CA GLY A 115 1.11 25.27 4.38
C GLY A 115 -0.30 25.40 3.80
N ASP A 116 -0.95 26.52 4.12
CA ASP A 116 -2.37 26.71 3.86
C ASP A 116 -2.74 26.60 2.37
N SER A 117 -3.81 25.86 2.11
CA SER A 117 -4.33 25.59 0.76
C SER A 117 -3.31 24.90 -0.15
N ALA A 118 -2.37 24.13 0.40
CA ALA A 118 -1.37 23.36 -0.36
C ALA A 118 -1.97 22.58 -1.53
N ALA A 119 -3.13 21.93 -1.34
CA ALA A 119 -3.82 21.15 -2.36
C ALA A 119 -4.15 21.95 -3.65
N TYR A 120 -4.22 23.28 -3.55
CA TYR A 120 -4.52 24.20 -4.65
C TYR A 120 -3.31 25.03 -5.11
N LYS A 121 -2.23 25.08 -4.32
CA LYS A 121 -1.03 25.90 -4.57
C LYS A 121 0.19 25.09 -5.01
N LEU A 122 0.19 23.78 -4.77
CA LEU A 122 1.28 22.91 -5.18
C LEU A 122 1.37 22.81 -6.71
N PRO A 123 2.59 22.79 -7.28
CA PRO A 123 2.75 22.66 -8.72
C PRO A 123 2.15 21.36 -9.26
N LEU A 124 1.41 21.46 -10.37
CA LEU A 124 0.74 20.30 -10.96
C LEU A 124 1.71 19.22 -11.42
N TYR A 125 2.85 19.64 -11.95
CA TYR A 125 3.85 18.80 -12.61
C TYR A 125 5.11 18.68 -11.74
N TRP A 126 5.82 17.55 -11.92
CA TRP A 126 6.94 17.16 -11.06
C TRP A 126 8.13 18.12 -11.15
N GLN A 127 8.48 18.59 -12.35
CA GLN A 127 9.67 19.42 -12.55
C GLN A 127 9.55 20.76 -11.81
N GLU A 128 8.39 21.39 -11.87
CA GLU A 128 8.07 22.62 -11.17
C GLU A 128 8.01 22.41 -9.66
N ALA A 129 7.52 21.24 -9.20
CA ALA A 129 7.55 20.87 -7.79
C ALA A 129 9.00 20.74 -7.30
N VAL A 130 9.87 20.05 -8.04
CA VAL A 130 11.29 19.88 -7.71
C VAL A 130 12.01 21.22 -7.70
N GLN A 131 11.78 22.08 -8.69
CA GLN A 131 12.38 23.41 -8.72
C GLN A 131 12.01 24.25 -7.50
N LYS A 132 10.79 24.09 -6.99
CA LYS A 132 10.28 24.88 -5.87
C LYS A 132 10.67 24.35 -4.49
N TYR A 133 10.66 23.02 -4.31
CA TYR A 133 10.81 22.40 -2.99
C TYR A 133 12.02 21.45 -2.86
N GLY A 134 12.61 21.02 -3.97
CA GLY A 134 13.67 20.00 -3.99
C GLY A 134 13.13 18.57 -3.85
N GLU A 135 13.88 17.60 -4.37
CA GLU A 135 13.45 16.19 -4.37
C GLU A 135 13.34 15.60 -2.96
N ASP A 136 14.26 15.94 -2.06
CA ASP A 136 14.28 15.41 -0.69
C ASP A 136 13.02 15.81 0.10
N THR A 137 12.60 17.08 -0.01
CA THR A 137 11.38 17.57 0.65
C THR A 137 10.13 16.92 0.07
N LEU A 138 10.07 16.72 -1.25
CA LEU A 138 8.94 16.03 -1.89
C LEU A 138 8.89 14.56 -1.48
N ALA A 139 10.03 13.87 -1.47
CA ALA A 139 10.14 12.48 -1.06
C ALA A 139 9.74 12.28 0.41
N LEU A 140 10.05 13.24 1.29
CA LEU A 140 9.68 13.19 2.70
C LEU A 140 8.18 13.36 2.95
N ASN A 141 7.50 14.18 2.14
CA ASN A 141 6.10 14.58 2.36
C ASN A 141 5.13 13.96 1.34
N GLY A 142 5.54 12.90 0.65
CA GLY A 142 4.70 12.16 -0.26
C GLY A 142 4.52 12.81 -1.64
N VAL A 143 4.34 11.94 -2.64
CA VAL A 143 4.38 12.27 -4.07
C VAL A 143 3.27 11.64 -4.89
N VAL A 144 2.20 11.12 -4.26
CA VAL A 144 1.14 10.35 -4.96
C VAL A 144 0.57 11.02 -6.23
N PRO A 145 0.23 12.34 -6.29
CA PRO A 145 -0.33 12.92 -7.51
C PRO A 145 0.68 12.96 -8.67
N TRP A 146 1.99 13.07 -8.39
CA TRP A 146 3.04 13.01 -9.41
C TRP A 146 3.38 11.56 -9.78
N ALA A 147 3.32 10.62 -8.83
CA ALA A 147 3.49 9.19 -9.10
C ALA A 147 2.44 8.68 -10.09
N ILE A 148 1.17 9.09 -9.92
CA ILE A 148 0.08 8.79 -10.86
C ILE A 148 0.43 9.23 -12.29
N GLN A 149 0.95 10.46 -12.46
CA GLN A 149 1.35 10.98 -13.78
C GLN A 149 2.49 10.16 -14.39
N GLN A 150 3.50 9.80 -13.59
CA GLN A 150 4.61 8.96 -14.06
C GLN A 150 4.14 7.57 -14.49
N TYR A 151 3.27 6.94 -13.70
CA TYR A 151 2.74 5.61 -14.00
C TYR A 151 1.78 5.62 -15.20
N LYS A 152 0.99 6.69 -15.37
CA LYS A 152 0.23 6.94 -16.60
C LYS A 152 1.14 6.93 -17.83
N SER A 153 2.23 7.70 -17.81
CA SER A 153 3.17 7.75 -18.94
C SER A 153 3.82 6.39 -19.23
N ARG A 154 4.22 5.66 -18.17
CA ARG A 154 4.80 4.32 -18.30
C ARG A 154 3.81 3.30 -18.86
N LEU A 155 2.54 3.35 -18.42
CA LEU A 155 1.50 2.47 -18.92
C LEU A 155 1.16 2.78 -20.38
N THR A 156 1.11 4.06 -20.75
CA THR A 156 0.95 4.48 -22.15
C THR A 156 2.06 3.89 -23.03
N GLU A 157 3.31 3.93 -22.57
CA GLU A 157 4.43 3.34 -23.31
C GLU A 157 4.33 1.81 -23.39
N ALA A 158 3.88 1.14 -22.32
CA ALA A 158 3.67 -0.31 -22.34
C ALA A 158 2.59 -0.72 -23.36
N PHE A 159 1.51 0.05 -23.48
CA PHE A 159 0.52 -0.14 -24.55
C PHE A 159 1.13 0.07 -25.93
N ARG A 160 1.90 1.15 -26.13
CA ARG A 160 2.56 1.46 -27.41
C ARG A 160 3.48 0.33 -27.87
N GLN A 161 4.20 -0.27 -26.93
CA GLN A 161 5.10 -1.40 -27.16
C GLN A 161 4.37 -2.75 -27.23
N ARG A 162 3.06 -2.79 -26.96
CA ARG A 162 2.24 -4.02 -26.88
C ARG A 162 2.85 -5.07 -25.93
N ASP A 163 3.39 -4.63 -24.80
CA ASP A 163 3.99 -5.50 -23.78
C ASP A 163 2.93 -5.91 -22.74
N PRO A 164 2.36 -7.12 -22.81
CA PRO A 164 1.27 -7.52 -21.92
C PRO A 164 1.70 -7.62 -20.46
N ARG A 165 2.95 -8.05 -20.17
CA ARG A 165 3.47 -8.16 -18.80
C ARG A 165 3.54 -6.78 -18.15
N ARG A 166 4.05 -5.78 -18.88
CA ARG A 166 4.14 -4.40 -18.39
C ARG A 166 2.77 -3.73 -18.31
N ILE A 167 1.87 -3.94 -19.28
CA ILE A 167 0.50 -3.41 -19.22
C ILE A 167 -0.18 -3.88 -17.94
N LEU A 168 -0.11 -5.18 -17.63
CA LEU A 168 -0.75 -5.73 -16.43
C LEU A 168 -0.16 -5.18 -15.13
N ARG A 169 1.18 -5.21 -14.99
CA ARG A 169 1.86 -4.71 -13.78
C ARG A 169 1.58 -3.23 -13.55
N LEU A 170 1.75 -2.41 -14.59
CA LEU A 170 1.56 -0.95 -14.49
C LEU A 170 0.09 -0.56 -14.32
N SER A 171 -0.85 -1.33 -14.87
CA SER A 171 -2.28 -1.09 -14.65
C SER A 171 -2.65 -1.29 -13.18
N ALA A 172 -2.20 -2.40 -12.57
CA ALA A 172 -2.45 -2.68 -11.16
C ALA A 172 -1.78 -1.65 -10.23
N ASP A 173 -0.52 -1.28 -10.50
CA ASP A 173 0.20 -0.28 -9.72
C ASP A 173 -0.42 1.12 -9.85
N LEU A 174 -0.76 1.54 -11.09
CA LEU A 174 -1.45 2.82 -11.32
C LEU A 174 -2.82 2.84 -10.62
N GLY A 175 -3.54 1.72 -10.68
CA GLY A 175 -4.83 1.58 -10.01
C GLY A 175 -4.75 1.75 -8.50
N HIS A 176 -3.70 1.21 -7.88
CA HIS A 176 -3.41 1.39 -6.46
C HIS A 176 -3.16 2.87 -6.10
N TYR A 177 -2.23 3.54 -6.77
CA TYR A 177 -1.90 4.94 -6.44
C TYR A 177 -3.08 5.89 -6.67
N ILE A 178 -3.93 5.61 -7.66
CA ILE A 178 -5.19 6.35 -7.85
C ILE A 178 -6.13 6.10 -6.66
N ALA A 179 -6.27 4.86 -6.19
CA ALA A 179 -7.11 4.56 -5.05
C ALA A 179 -6.60 5.25 -3.77
N ASP A 180 -5.29 5.24 -3.51
CA ASP A 180 -4.63 5.96 -2.40
C ASP A 180 -4.90 7.46 -2.45
N ALA A 181 -4.78 8.09 -3.63
CA ALA A 181 -5.05 9.52 -3.79
C ALA A 181 -6.51 9.91 -3.49
N ASN A 182 -7.43 8.94 -3.44
CA ASN A 182 -8.82 9.12 -3.05
C ASN A 182 -9.07 8.76 -1.57
N VAL A 183 -8.05 8.41 -0.77
CA VAL A 183 -8.19 8.17 0.67
C VAL A 183 -7.92 9.48 1.43
N PRO A 184 -8.89 10.03 2.21
CA PRO A 184 -8.69 11.27 2.95
C PRO A 184 -7.46 11.25 3.86
N LEU A 185 -7.22 10.11 4.51
CA LEU A 185 -6.11 9.89 5.44
C LEU A 185 -4.74 9.73 4.76
N HIS A 186 -4.68 9.64 3.43
CA HIS A 186 -3.42 9.68 2.66
C HIS A 186 -3.05 11.11 2.24
N THR A 187 -3.77 12.11 2.74
CA THR A 187 -3.56 13.53 2.43
C THR A 187 -3.03 14.36 3.61
N THR A 188 -2.61 13.69 4.69
CA THR A 188 -2.29 14.34 5.97
C THR A 188 -1.21 13.64 6.78
N HIS A 189 -0.38 14.42 7.50
CA HIS A 189 0.51 13.87 8.53
C HIS A 189 -0.25 13.13 9.62
N ASN A 190 -1.50 13.48 9.91
CA ASN A 190 -2.34 12.79 10.89
C ASN A 190 -3.01 11.52 10.33
N TYR A 191 -2.30 10.81 9.43
CA TYR A 191 -2.82 9.70 8.63
C TYR A 191 -3.43 8.57 9.46
N ASN A 192 -3.03 8.38 10.72
CA ASN A 192 -3.58 7.37 11.61
C ASN A 192 -4.27 7.95 12.83
N GLY A 193 -4.56 9.26 12.87
CA GLY A 193 -5.17 9.91 14.02
C GLY A 193 -4.22 10.08 15.21
N GLN A 194 -2.92 9.86 15.02
CA GLN A 194 -1.90 9.86 16.06
C GLN A 194 -1.65 11.26 16.67
N LEU A 195 -1.94 12.32 15.93
CA LEU A 195 -1.83 13.70 16.41
C LEU A 195 -3.10 14.19 17.12
N THR A 196 -4.18 13.40 17.05
CA THR A 196 -5.50 13.79 17.57
C THR A 196 -6.13 12.79 18.55
N GLY A 197 -5.38 11.75 18.94
CA GLY A 197 -5.84 10.74 19.91
C GLY A 197 -6.83 9.72 19.32
N GLN A 198 -6.76 9.46 18.01
CA GLN A 198 -7.68 8.60 17.27
C GLN A 198 -6.92 7.45 16.58
N GLU A 199 -5.86 6.96 17.23
CA GLU A 199 -4.96 5.96 16.64
C GLU A 199 -5.71 4.72 16.14
N GLY A 200 -5.43 4.33 14.90
CA GLY A 200 -6.08 3.22 14.20
C GLY A 200 -7.24 3.64 13.29
N ILE A 201 -7.55 4.94 13.17
CA ILE A 201 -8.60 5.44 12.28
C ILE A 201 -8.29 5.16 10.80
N HIS A 202 -7.02 5.03 10.41
CA HIS A 202 -6.60 4.67 9.06
C HIS A 202 -7.21 3.35 8.60
N ALA A 203 -6.87 2.29 9.32
CA ALA A 203 -7.34 0.96 8.99
C ALA A 203 -8.85 0.79 9.28
N PHE A 204 -9.39 1.61 10.19
CA PHE A 204 -10.83 1.68 10.38
C PHE A 204 -11.55 2.20 9.12
N TRP A 205 -11.14 3.34 8.58
CA TRP A 205 -11.78 3.93 7.41
C TRP A 205 -11.50 3.12 6.13
N GLU A 206 -10.25 2.72 5.89
CA GLU A 206 -9.81 2.11 4.63
C GLU A 206 -10.13 0.61 4.56
N SER A 207 -10.06 -0.12 5.68
CA SER A 207 -10.24 -1.58 5.68
C SER A 207 -11.58 -1.97 6.26
N ARG A 208 -11.84 -1.57 7.51
CA ARG A 208 -12.99 -2.08 8.27
C ARG A 208 -14.32 -1.65 7.65
N LEU A 209 -14.47 -0.39 7.24
CA LEU A 209 -15.74 0.07 6.65
C LEU A 209 -16.04 -0.62 5.31
N PRO A 210 -15.13 -0.66 4.32
CA PRO A 210 -15.38 -1.40 3.09
C PRO A 210 -15.66 -2.88 3.33
N GLU A 211 -14.89 -3.56 4.18
CA GLU A 211 -15.11 -4.98 4.51
C GLU A 211 -16.51 -5.27 5.08
N LEU A 212 -17.10 -4.31 5.80
CA LEU A 212 -18.41 -4.46 6.40
C LEU A 212 -19.58 -4.08 5.49
N PHE A 213 -19.39 -3.09 4.62
CA PHE A 213 -20.50 -2.38 3.99
C PHE A 213 -20.45 -2.31 2.46
N ALA A 214 -19.30 -2.58 1.84
CA ALA A 214 -19.13 -2.34 0.40
C ALA A 214 -19.91 -3.30 -0.50
N ASP A 215 -20.40 -4.43 0.01
CA ASP A 215 -21.35 -5.28 -0.70
C ASP A 215 -22.70 -4.57 -0.97
N ASN A 216 -23.01 -3.51 -0.22
CA ASN A 216 -24.21 -2.69 -0.41
C ASN A 216 -23.94 -1.41 -1.23
N TYR A 217 -22.70 -1.15 -1.64
CA TYR A 217 -22.39 0.03 -2.45
C TYR A 217 -22.86 -0.18 -3.88
N ASP A 218 -23.31 0.90 -4.52
CA ASP A 218 -23.49 0.89 -5.97
C ASP A 218 -22.11 0.84 -6.64
N GLY A 219 -21.79 -0.31 -7.23
CA GLY A 219 -20.55 -0.52 -7.99
C GLY A 219 -20.59 0.02 -9.42
N PHE A 220 -21.73 0.51 -9.90
CA PHE A 220 -21.90 0.99 -11.28
C PHE A 220 -21.43 2.43 -11.43
N VAL A 221 -20.20 2.58 -11.95
CA VAL A 221 -19.55 3.89 -12.14
C VAL A 221 -19.63 4.43 -13.58
N GLY A 222 -20.25 3.66 -14.49
CA GLY A 222 -20.35 4.00 -15.91
C GLY A 222 -19.10 3.64 -16.73
N ALA A 223 -19.15 3.93 -18.03
CA ALA A 223 -18.05 3.66 -18.95
C ALA A 223 -16.85 4.58 -18.72
N ALA A 224 -15.65 4.07 -19.04
CA ALA A 224 -14.42 4.84 -19.04
C ALA A 224 -14.50 5.99 -20.07
N THR A 225 -13.96 7.14 -19.69
CA THR A 225 -13.94 8.37 -20.50
C THR A 225 -12.52 8.88 -20.62
N TYR A 226 -12.18 9.44 -21.79
CA TYR A 226 -10.85 9.99 -22.04
C TYR A 226 -10.59 11.21 -21.15
N GLU A 227 -9.45 11.24 -20.46
CA GLU A 227 -9.02 12.33 -19.59
C GLU A 227 -7.91 13.15 -20.25
N SER A 228 -8.28 14.30 -20.80
CA SER A 228 -7.35 15.22 -21.46
C SER A 228 -6.39 15.94 -20.50
N LYS A 229 -6.72 16.03 -19.20
CA LYS A 229 -5.96 16.79 -18.20
C LYS A 229 -5.61 15.91 -17.00
N VAL A 230 -4.89 14.81 -17.25
CA VAL A 230 -4.53 13.80 -16.23
C VAL A 230 -3.85 14.38 -14.99
N ALA A 231 -2.96 15.36 -15.13
CA ALA A 231 -2.32 16.02 -13.99
C ALA A 231 -3.35 16.73 -13.10
N LYS A 232 -4.25 17.51 -13.71
CA LYS A 232 -5.34 18.17 -13.01
C LYS A 232 -6.27 17.15 -12.33
N ARG A 233 -6.58 16.04 -13.01
CA ARG A 233 -7.46 15.01 -12.45
C ARG A 233 -6.84 14.30 -11.24
N ALA A 234 -5.53 14.03 -11.26
CA ALA A 234 -4.81 13.48 -10.11
C ALA A 234 -4.86 14.42 -8.89
N TRP A 235 -4.63 15.72 -9.10
CA TRP A 235 -4.74 16.73 -8.04
C TRP A 235 -6.17 16.92 -7.54
N GLN A 236 -7.17 16.83 -8.42
CA GLN A 236 -8.58 16.88 -8.02
C GLN A 236 -8.95 15.72 -7.09
N ALA A 237 -8.42 14.52 -7.30
CA ALA A 237 -8.63 13.39 -6.39
C ALA A 237 -8.10 13.70 -4.98
N VAL A 238 -6.86 14.19 -4.89
CA VAL A 238 -6.24 14.62 -3.62
C VAL A 238 -7.05 15.72 -2.95
N GLN A 239 -7.48 16.74 -3.70
CA GLN A 239 -8.30 17.84 -3.18
C GLN A 239 -9.65 17.35 -2.62
N GLN A 240 -10.33 16.47 -3.37
CA GLN A 240 -11.61 15.88 -2.96
C GLN A 240 -11.45 15.00 -1.71
N ALA A 241 -10.39 14.19 -1.66
CA ALA A 241 -10.09 13.35 -0.50
C ALA A 241 -9.77 14.20 0.73
N ASN A 242 -8.90 15.21 0.60
CA ASN A 242 -8.55 16.10 1.71
C ASN A 242 -9.75 16.90 2.23
N ALA A 243 -10.65 17.35 1.34
CA ALA A 243 -11.87 18.04 1.73
C ALA A 243 -12.83 17.17 2.58
N ALA A 244 -12.66 15.85 2.59
CA ALA A 244 -13.45 14.92 3.41
C ALA A 244 -12.79 14.55 4.75
N LEU A 245 -11.51 14.93 4.96
CA LEU A 245 -10.70 14.56 6.12
C LEU A 245 -11.28 15.07 7.44
N ASP A 246 -11.86 16.28 7.43
CA ASP A 246 -12.46 16.90 8.61
C ASP A 246 -13.55 16.00 9.23
N SER A 247 -14.40 15.43 8.38
CA SER A 247 -15.53 14.60 8.76
C SER A 247 -15.06 13.23 9.24
N VAL A 248 -13.99 12.69 8.65
CA VAL A 248 -13.35 11.46 9.12
C VAL A 248 -12.92 11.62 10.57
N LEU A 249 -12.13 12.65 10.88
CA LEU A 249 -11.62 12.86 12.24
C LEU A 249 -12.70 13.34 13.22
N ARG A 250 -13.55 14.28 12.81
CA ARG A 250 -14.55 14.88 13.70
C ARG A 250 -15.63 13.89 14.11
N PHE A 251 -16.17 13.12 13.17
CA PHE A 251 -17.26 12.19 13.48
C PHE A 251 -16.81 11.00 14.32
N GLU A 252 -15.58 10.50 14.12
CA GLU A 252 -15.05 9.42 14.95
C GLU A 252 -14.90 9.89 16.41
N ARG A 253 -14.42 11.12 16.61
CA ARG A 253 -14.29 11.73 17.94
C ARG A 253 -15.64 11.99 18.59
N GLU A 254 -16.57 12.56 17.83
CA GLU A 254 -17.94 12.82 18.29
C GLU A 254 -18.62 11.52 18.74
N LEU A 255 -18.53 10.46 17.93
CA LEU A 255 -19.12 9.17 18.28
C LEU A 255 -18.43 8.52 19.49
N SER A 256 -17.09 8.61 19.56
CA SER A 256 -16.31 8.15 20.71
C SER A 256 -16.69 8.85 22.02
N SER A 257 -17.05 10.14 21.97
CA SER A 257 -17.47 10.89 23.16
C SER A 257 -18.83 10.46 23.71
N ARG A 258 -19.66 9.82 22.86
CA ARG A 258 -21.03 9.41 23.20
C ARG A 258 -21.16 7.94 23.59
N LEU A 259 -20.17 7.12 23.23
CA LEU A 259 -20.21 5.68 23.46
C LEU A 259 -19.13 5.23 24.45
N PRO A 260 -19.45 4.34 25.40
CA PRO A 260 -18.45 3.77 26.29
C PRO A 260 -17.45 2.89 25.53
N ALA A 261 -16.21 2.80 26.03
CA ALA A 261 -15.11 2.14 25.33
C ALA A 261 -15.38 0.65 25.01
N ASN A 262 -16.19 -0.04 25.83
CA ASN A 262 -16.61 -1.42 25.61
C ASN A 262 -17.60 -1.59 24.44
N GLN A 263 -18.21 -0.51 23.95
CA GLN A 263 -19.04 -0.51 22.73
C GLN A 263 -18.25 -0.04 21.50
N LYS A 264 -17.15 0.72 21.70
CA LYS A 264 -16.28 1.19 20.61
C LYS A 264 -15.49 0.05 19.96
N TYR A 265 -14.92 -0.85 20.77
CA TYR A 265 -14.04 -1.91 20.29
C TYR A 265 -14.64 -3.29 20.49
N ALA A 266 -14.25 -4.23 19.64
CA ALA A 266 -14.53 -5.65 19.75
C ALA A 266 -13.25 -6.46 19.52
N LEU A 267 -13.19 -7.66 20.08
CA LEU A 267 -12.18 -8.66 19.76
C LEU A 267 -12.74 -9.55 18.64
N GLU A 268 -12.01 -9.69 17.55
CA GLU A 268 -12.39 -10.57 16.43
C GLU A 268 -11.25 -11.54 16.12
N ASP A 269 -11.59 -12.82 15.90
CA ASP A 269 -10.66 -13.78 15.29
C ASP A 269 -10.54 -13.50 13.80
N ARG A 270 -9.30 -13.35 13.34
CA ARG A 270 -8.98 -13.25 11.92
C ARG A 270 -7.85 -14.20 11.58
N ASN A 271 -8.18 -15.28 10.87
CA ASN A 271 -7.22 -16.31 10.47
C ASN A 271 -6.43 -16.87 11.67
N GLY A 272 -7.09 -17.06 12.82
CA GLY A 272 -6.48 -17.58 14.04
C GLY A 272 -5.72 -16.55 14.87
N ILE A 273 -5.79 -15.26 14.52
CA ILE A 273 -5.23 -14.16 15.31
C ILE A 273 -6.38 -13.33 15.86
N VAL A 274 -6.47 -13.21 17.18
CA VAL A 274 -7.42 -12.32 17.84
C VAL A 274 -6.90 -10.88 17.79
N ILE A 275 -7.66 -9.99 17.16
CA ILE A 275 -7.32 -8.57 17.06
C ILE A 275 -8.38 -7.69 17.74
N LYS A 276 -7.93 -6.61 18.38
CA LYS A 276 -8.82 -5.52 18.82
C LYS A 276 -9.11 -4.61 17.63
N THR A 277 -10.38 -4.49 17.25
CA THR A 277 -10.83 -3.64 16.15
C THR A 277 -12.09 -2.85 16.53
N TYR A 278 -12.50 -1.90 15.69
CA TYR A 278 -13.75 -1.17 15.89
C TYR A 278 -14.94 -2.12 15.79
N SER A 279 -15.86 -2.04 16.75
CA SER A 279 -17.04 -2.90 16.81
C SER A 279 -17.94 -2.68 15.58
N ARG A 280 -18.73 -3.69 15.21
CA ARG A 280 -19.66 -3.58 14.08
C ARG A 280 -20.69 -2.46 14.29
N GLU A 281 -21.18 -2.28 15.52
CA GLU A 281 -22.13 -1.22 15.87
C GLU A 281 -21.51 0.18 15.72
N PHE A 282 -20.32 0.39 16.28
CA PHE A 282 -19.61 1.66 16.13
C PHE A 282 -19.34 1.96 14.65
N SER A 283 -18.92 0.93 13.90
CA SER A 283 -18.67 1.02 12.45
C SER A 283 -19.92 1.45 11.69
N ALA A 284 -21.09 0.89 12.01
CA ALA A 284 -22.35 1.22 11.33
C ALA A 284 -22.80 2.66 11.62
N ARG A 285 -22.75 3.09 12.89
CA ARG A 285 -23.09 4.47 13.29
C ARG A 285 -22.15 5.49 12.65
N TYR A 286 -20.84 5.21 12.67
CA TYR A 286 -19.85 6.06 12.03
C TYR A 286 -20.03 6.13 10.51
N HIS A 287 -20.28 5.00 9.85
CA HIS A 287 -20.56 4.95 8.41
C HIS A 287 -21.80 5.77 8.03
N GLN A 288 -22.85 5.72 8.87
CA GLN A 288 -24.04 6.55 8.71
C GLN A 288 -23.73 8.05 8.87
N MET A 289 -22.92 8.44 9.87
CA MET A 289 -22.49 9.83 10.06
C MET A 289 -21.68 10.35 8.87
N LEU A 290 -20.84 9.50 8.27
CA LEU A 290 -20.09 9.82 7.06
C LEU A 290 -20.99 10.00 5.82
N SER A 291 -22.28 9.63 5.87
CA SER A 291 -23.26 9.88 4.82
C SER A 291 -22.75 9.49 3.43
N GLN A 292 -22.49 8.20 3.21
CA GLN A 292 -21.98 7.62 1.95
C GLN A 292 -20.59 8.13 1.49
N GLN A 293 -19.81 8.81 2.33
CA GLN A 293 -18.49 9.30 1.95
C GLN A 293 -17.54 8.19 1.47
N VAL A 294 -17.49 7.06 2.18
CA VAL A 294 -16.62 5.92 1.80
C VAL A 294 -16.99 5.38 0.42
N GLU A 295 -18.29 5.24 0.15
CA GLU A 295 -18.79 4.80 -1.14
C GLU A 295 -18.47 5.81 -2.26
N ARG A 296 -18.62 7.11 -2.01
CA ARG A 296 -18.24 8.15 -2.98
C ARG A 296 -16.76 8.07 -3.35
N GLN A 297 -15.86 7.93 -2.38
CA GLN A 297 -14.43 7.77 -2.65
C GLN A 297 -14.14 6.46 -3.40
N PHE A 298 -14.77 5.36 -2.99
CA PHE A 298 -14.64 4.05 -3.63
C PHE A 298 -15.05 4.10 -5.12
N ARG A 299 -16.20 4.73 -5.42
CA ARG A 299 -16.71 4.93 -6.79
C ARG A 299 -15.80 5.87 -7.59
N ALA A 300 -15.34 6.97 -6.98
CA ALA A 300 -14.43 7.91 -7.61
C ALA A 300 -13.11 7.23 -8.03
N SER A 301 -12.55 6.37 -7.17
CA SER A 301 -11.38 5.56 -7.47
C SER A 301 -11.63 4.63 -8.66
N ALA A 302 -12.69 3.81 -8.62
CA ALA A 302 -12.97 2.85 -9.69
C ALA A 302 -13.18 3.53 -11.05
N LYS A 303 -13.91 4.66 -11.07
CA LYS A 303 -14.11 5.46 -12.28
C LYS A 303 -12.79 6.03 -12.81
N MET A 304 -12.01 6.67 -11.95
CA MET A 304 -10.76 7.31 -12.34
C MET A 304 -9.73 6.29 -12.86
N ILE A 305 -9.67 5.10 -12.28
CA ILE A 305 -8.78 4.03 -12.78
C ILE A 305 -9.17 3.61 -14.20
N GLY A 306 -10.47 3.37 -14.44
CA GLY A 306 -10.98 3.06 -15.77
C GLY A 306 -10.64 4.14 -16.79
N ASP A 307 -10.89 5.40 -16.43
CA ASP A 307 -10.57 6.58 -17.25
C ASP A 307 -9.08 6.65 -17.59
N PHE A 308 -8.20 6.41 -16.60
CA PHE A 308 -6.76 6.47 -16.80
C PHE A 308 -6.24 5.32 -17.65
N TRP A 309 -6.71 4.08 -17.45
CA TRP A 309 -6.35 2.95 -18.30
C TRP A 309 -6.79 3.18 -19.74
N PHE A 310 -8.03 3.64 -19.95
CA PHE A 310 -8.54 3.99 -21.26
C PHE A 310 -7.73 5.12 -21.91
N THR A 311 -7.44 6.18 -21.16
CA THR A 311 -6.61 7.30 -21.63
C THR A 311 -5.21 6.83 -22.06
N CYS A 312 -4.57 5.95 -21.29
CA CYS A 312 -3.26 5.38 -21.64
C CYS A 312 -3.31 4.58 -22.94
N TRP A 313 -4.38 3.80 -23.16
CA TRP A 313 -4.57 3.04 -24.40
C TRP A 313 -4.83 3.94 -25.61
N VAL A 314 -5.67 4.97 -25.45
CA VAL A 314 -5.93 5.97 -26.50
C VAL A 314 -4.65 6.73 -26.87
N ASP A 315 -3.92 7.24 -25.88
CA ASP A 315 -2.66 7.97 -26.11
C ASP A 315 -1.54 7.11 -26.69
N ALA A 316 -1.65 5.79 -26.58
CA ALA A 316 -0.76 4.82 -27.22
C ALA A 316 -1.11 4.55 -28.70
N GLY A 317 -2.15 5.19 -29.24
CA GLY A 317 -2.65 4.95 -30.59
C GLY A 317 -3.61 3.78 -30.71
N GLN A 318 -4.29 3.42 -29.62
CA GLN A 318 -5.32 2.37 -29.57
C GLN A 318 -4.84 1.03 -30.17
N PRO A 319 -3.68 0.49 -29.72
CA PRO A 319 -3.16 -0.76 -30.26
C PRO A 319 -4.16 -1.91 -30.08
N ASP A 320 -4.29 -2.78 -31.08
CA ASP A 320 -5.12 -3.98 -31.00
C ASP A 320 -4.61 -4.92 -29.90
N LEU A 321 -5.47 -5.22 -28.93
CA LEU A 321 -5.17 -6.06 -27.78
C LEU A 321 -5.61 -7.51 -27.98
N THR A 322 -6.25 -7.84 -29.11
CA THR A 322 -6.66 -9.21 -29.46
C THR A 322 -5.49 -10.20 -29.39
N PRO A 323 -4.29 -9.91 -29.94
CA PRO A 323 -3.14 -10.81 -29.87
C PRO A 323 -2.64 -11.02 -28.43
N LEU A 324 -2.86 -10.04 -27.56
CA LEU A 324 -2.42 -10.09 -26.16
C LEU A 324 -3.42 -10.82 -25.26
N GLY A 325 -4.66 -11.05 -25.72
CA GLY A 325 -5.72 -11.65 -24.92
C GLY A 325 -5.38 -13.06 -24.42
N ASN A 326 -4.59 -13.84 -25.16
CA ASN A 326 -4.17 -15.19 -24.75
C ASN A 326 -2.80 -15.21 -24.09
N PHE A 327 -2.23 -14.05 -23.76
CA PHE A 327 -1.00 -13.98 -23.00
C PHE A 327 -1.17 -14.76 -21.68
N SER A 328 -0.18 -15.58 -21.38
CA SER A 328 -0.03 -16.21 -20.08
C SER A 328 1.38 -15.96 -19.59
N LEU A 329 1.51 -15.69 -18.30
CA LEU A 329 2.82 -15.62 -17.68
C LEU A 329 3.45 -17.02 -17.73
N THR A 330 4.68 -17.10 -18.24
CA THR A 330 5.44 -18.35 -18.25
C THR A 330 5.68 -18.83 -16.82
N GLU A 331 6.01 -20.11 -16.62
CA GLU A 331 6.40 -20.61 -15.30
C GLU A 331 7.58 -19.81 -14.73
N THR A 332 8.51 -19.40 -15.58
CA THR A 332 9.62 -18.52 -15.22
C THR A 332 9.14 -17.16 -14.73
N ASP A 333 8.23 -16.49 -15.46
CA ASP A 333 7.66 -15.20 -15.04
C ASP A 333 6.94 -15.30 -13.69
N GLN A 334 6.20 -16.40 -13.48
CA GLN A 334 5.49 -16.66 -12.23
C GLN A 334 6.48 -16.89 -11.08
N GLN A 335 7.53 -17.67 -11.31
CA GLN A 335 8.56 -17.92 -10.32
C GLN A 335 9.33 -16.64 -9.97
N GLU A 336 9.69 -15.82 -10.96
CA GLU A 336 10.29 -14.50 -10.75
C GLU A 336 9.39 -13.61 -9.89
N ALA A 337 8.09 -13.55 -10.19
CA ALA A 337 7.13 -12.77 -9.42
C ALA A 337 6.98 -13.27 -7.98
N ILE A 338 7.02 -14.60 -7.76
CA ILE A 338 7.02 -15.20 -6.43
C ILE A 338 8.29 -14.81 -5.67
N THR A 339 9.45 -14.96 -6.29
CA THR A 339 10.75 -14.61 -5.69
C THR A 339 10.83 -13.11 -5.37
N GLU A 340 10.36 -12.25 -6.27
CA GLU A 340 10.26 -10.80 -6.05
C GLU A 340 9.39 -10.51 -4.82
N LYS A 341 8.17 -11.08 -4.75
CA LYS A 341 7.26 -10.93 -3.61
C LYS A 341 7.84 -11.45 -2.30
N GLN A 342 8.53 -12.59 -2.32
CA GLN A 342 9.21 -13.13 -1.14
C GLN A 342 10.36 -12.22 -0.68
N SER A 343 11.09 -11.62 -1.61
CA SER A 343 12.14 -10.65 -1.29
C SER A 343 11.59 -9.43 -0.55
N TRP A 344 10.39 -8.96 -0.93
CA TRP A 344 9.72 -7.85 -0.25
C TRP A 344 9.35 -8.22 1.19
N LEU A 345 8.77 -9.40 1.38
CA LEU A 345 8.41 -9.89 2.71
C LEU A 345 9.66 -10.07 3.61
N LYS A 346 10.75 -10.62 3.09
CA LYS A 346 12.00 -10.78 3.85
C LYS A 346 12.54 -9.43 4.33
N LYS A 347 12.60 -8.43 3.44
CA LYS A 347 13.04 -7.07 3.78
C LYS A 347 12.12 -6.38 4.79
N LEU A 348 10.81 -6.63 4.70
CA LEU A 348 9.82 -6.13 5.65
C LEU A 348 10.09 -6.65 7.08
N PHE A 349 10.39 -7.93 7.23
CA PHE A 349 10.67 -8.53 8.54
C PHE A 349 12.01 -8.06 9.14
N THR A 350 13.03 -7.83 8.31
CA THR A 350 14.32 -7.29 8.78
C THR A 350 14.23 -5.81 9.16
N ALA A 351 13.39 -5.02 8.49
CA ALA A 351 13.15 -3.63 8.88
C ALA A 351 12.40 -3.50 10.22
N ARG A 352 11.68 -4.55 10.64
CA ARG A 352 10.93 -4.59 11.91
C ARG A 352 11.78 -5.00 13.12
N SER A 353 13.00 -5.53 12.92
CA SER A 353 13.84 -6.05 14.01
C SER A 353 14.85 -5.07 14.62
N GLU A 354 14.85 -3.80 14.19
CA GLU A 354 15.80 -2.78 14.71
C GLU A 354 15.17 -1.81 15.75
N GLY A 355 13.97 -2.13 16.25
CA GLY A 355 13.20 -1.28 17.17
C GLY A 355 13.01 -1.83 18.60
N GLU A 356 13.77 -2.84 19.01
CA GLU A 356 13.82 -3.31 20.40
C GLU A 356 15.28 -3.35 20.86
N ASN A 357 15.75 -2.24 21.46
CA ASN A 357 16.82 -2.20 22.46
C ASN A 357 16.70 -0.91 23.28
#